data_AF-A0A6J6ITF2-F1
#
_entry.id   AF-A0A6J6ITF2-F1
#
_cell.length_a   1.000
_cell.length_b   1.000
_cell.length_c   1.000
_cell.angle_alpha   90.00
_cell.angle_beta   90.00
_cell.angle_gamma   90.00
#
_symmetry.space_group_name_H-M   'P 1'
#
loop_
_entity.id
_entity.type
_entity.pdbx_description
1 polymer ?
#
loop_
_entity_poly.entity_id
_entity_poly.type
_entity_poly.pdbx_seq_one_letter_code
_entity_poly.pdbx_strand_id
1 'polypeptide(L)'
;MIVPRFGSHFERTIEESVDVKTVLNDSTTGVGHYSSTSALGALGNFALAAHRGTFGASFGQIDQLRVGDRIYIETNDGWYVYRFRNMEFVYSSELTVLNDVPRLSIVPEERILTMTTCHPKGTISERFVAYSIFESFVPRGKGAPSEVVGTGQNP
;
A
#
# COMPACT_ATOMS: atom_id res chain seq x y z
N MET A 1 -5.55 4.09 -5.29
CA MET A 1 -5.31 2.79 -4.61
C MET A 1 -6.65 2.23 -4.16
N ILE A 2 -6.93 0.97 -4.49
CA ILE A 2 -8.16 0.27 -4.17
C ILE A 2 -7.83 -1.07 -3.52
N VAL A 3 -8.52 -1.40 -2.44
CA VAL A 3 -8.35 -2.65 -1.69
C VAL A 3 -9.75 -3.18 -1.37
N PRO A 4 -10.31 -4.10 -2.16
CA PRO A 4 -11.68 -4.59 -1.97
C PRO A 4 -11.93 -5.14 -0.56
N ARG A 5 -10.89 -5.73 0.07
CA ARG A 5 -10.95 -6.21 1.45
C ARG A 5 -11.27 -5.09 2.47
N PHE A 6 -10.91 -3.84 2.18
CA PHE A 6 -11.19 -2.69 3.05
C PHE A 6 -12.61 -2.11 2.84
N GLY A 7 -13.41 -2.73 1.97
CA GLY A 7 -14.77 -2.34 1.66
C GLY A 7 -14.95 -1.92 0.21
N SER A 8 -16.18 -2.01 -0.26
CA SER A 8 -16.57 -1.76 -1.67
C SER A 8 -16.40 -0.31 -2.12
N HIS A 9 -16.06 0.63 -1.24
CA HIS A 9 -15.83 2.04 -1.60
C HIS A 9 -14.47 2.54 -1.12
N PHE A 10 -13.57 1.62 -0.76
CA PHE A 10 -12.24 2.02 -0.35
C PHE A 10 -11.42 2.46 -1.57
N GLU A 11 -11.16 3.76 -1.63
CA GLU A 11 -10.25 4.37 -2.58
C GLU A 11 -9.41 5.45 -1.90
N ARG A 12 -8.11 5.49 -2.20
CA ARG A 12 -7.19 6.53 -1.72
C ARG A 12 -6.20 6.95 -2.79
N THR A 13 -5.91 8.24 -2.87
CA THR A 13 -4.79 8.77 -3.67
C THR A 13 -3.47 8.43 -2.97
N ILE A 14 -2.45 8.11 -3.75
CA ILE A 14 -1.08 7.96 -3.27
C ILE A 14 -0.31 9.19 -3.74
N GLU A 15 0.33 9.89 -2.82
CA GLU A 15 1.23 11.00 -3.14
C GLU A 15 2.68 10.63 -2.88
N GLU A 16 3.60 11.32 -3.55
CA GLU A 16 5.03 11.20 -3.31
C GLU A 16 5.40 11.95 -2.02
N SER A 17 6.12 11.29 -1.10
CA SER A 17 6.44 11.71 0.28
C SER A 17 5.52 11.09 1.35
N VAL A 18 6.09 10.91 2.54
CA VAL A 18 5.39 10.50 3.76
C VAL A 18 5.30 11.65 4.77
N ASP A 19 5.37 12.90 4.30
CA ASP A 19 5.22 14.06 5.18
C ASP A 19 3.88 14.00 5.91
N VAL A 20 3.95 14.12 7.23
CA VAL A 20 2.78 13.93 8.09
C VAL A 20 1.74 15.01 7.83
N LYS A 21 2.14 16.26 7.62
CA LYS A 21 1.21 17.39 7.54
C LYS A 21 0.59 17.52 6.16
N THR A 22 1.38 17.34 5.11
CA THR A 22 0.94 17.61 3.73
C THR A 22 0.39 16.37 3.03
N VAL A 23 0.78 15.17 3.46
CA VAL A 23 0.33 13.92 2.81
C VAL A 23 -0.50 13.06 3.76
N LEU A 24 0.08 12.64 4.90
CA LEU A 24 -0.59 11.62 5.73
C LEU A 24 -1.83 12.17 6.45
N ASN A 25 -1.79 13.43 6.92
CA ASN A 25 -2.94 14.08 7.57
C ASN A 25 -4.00 14.55 6.57
N ASP A 26 -3.73 14.52 5.27
CA ASP A 26 -4.71 14.89 4.26
C ASP A 26 -5.77 13.78 4.15
N SER A 27 -7.03 14.12 4.40
CA SER A 27 -8.12 13.13 4.40
C SER A 27 -8.54 12.66 3.01
N THR A 28 -8.12 13.36 1.96
CA THR A 28 -8.39 13.00 0.56
C THR A 28 -7.30 12.07 0.02
N THR A 29 -6.04 12.36 0.34
CA THR A 29 -4.88 11.52 -0.02
C THR A 29 -4.70 10.40 0.98
N GLY A 30 -4.19 10.74 2.17
CA GLY A 30 -4.05 9.84 3.31
C GLY A 30 -3.11 8.65 3.11
N VAL A 31 -2.38 8.55 1.99
CA VAL A 31 -1.37 7.51 1.71
C VAL A 31 -0.17 8.16 1.02
N GLY A 32 1.02 7.95 1.58
CA GLY A 32 2.28 8.51 1.05
C GLY A 32 3.26 7.43 0.65
N HIS A 33 3.95 7.63 -0.48
CA HIS A 33 5.08 6.81 -0.90
C HIS A 33 6.37 7.27 -0.22
N TYR A 34 7.15 6.31 0.29
CA TYR A 34 8.50 6.59 0.76
C TYR A 34 9.40 6.85 -0.46
N SER A 35 9.76 8.11 -0.68
CA SER A 35 10.55 8.53 -1.84
C SER A 35 11.95 7.93 -1.95
N SER A 36 12.45 7.30 -0.89
CA SER A 36 13.70 6.53 -0.89
C SER A 36 13.53 5.08 -1.36
N THR A 37 12.31 4.63 -1.66
CA THR A 37 12.01 3.25 -2.05
C THR A 37 11.70 3.13 -3.54
N SER A 38 11.63 1.90 -4.05
CA SER A 38 11.53 1.65 -5.49
C SER A 38 10.21 2.19 -6.06
N ALA A 39 10.23 2.70 -7.29
CA ALA A 39 9.01 3.18 -7.95
C ALA A 39 7.95 2.08 -8.14
N LEU A 40 6.69 2.48 -8.27
CA LEU A 40 5.57 1.56 -8.51
C LEU A 40 5.85 0.62 -9.67
N GLY A 41 5.71 -0.69 -9.43
CA GLY A 41 5.93 -1.73 -10.44
C GLY A 41 7.38 -2.02 -10.79
N ALA A 42 8.37 -1.33 -10.21
CA ALA A 42 9.78 -1.67 -10.38
C ALA A 42 10.18 -2.92 -9.58
N LEU A 43 11.31 -3.54 -9.94
CA LEU A 43 11.98 -4.49 -9.07
C LEU A 43 12.41 -3.77 -7.77
N GLY A 44 12.26 -4.46 -6.65
CA GLY A 44 12.49 -3.89 -5.33
C GLY A 44 11.18 -3.74 -4.56
N ASN A 45 11.09 -2.67 -3.78
CA ASN A 45 10.03 -2.45 -2.81
C ASN A 45 9.42 -1.06 -2.96
N PHE A 46 8.20 -1.01 -3.47
CA PHE A 46 7.38 0.21 -3.44
C PHE A 46 6.68 0.29 -2.09
N ALA A 47 7.16 1.18 -1.20
CA ALA A 47 6.68 1.25 0.17
C ALA A 47 5.76 2.44 0.40
N LEU A 48 4.65 2.20 1.10
CA LEU A 48 3.62 3.18 1.43
C LEU A 48 3.46 3.32 2.95
N ALA A 49 3.15 4.53 3.40
CA ALA A 49 2.73 4.82 4.76
C ALA A 49 1.32 5.41 4.77
N ALA A 50 0.55 5.07 5.80
CA ALA A 50 -0.71 5.77 6.09
C ALA A 50 -1.10 5.67 7.57
N HIS A 51 -1.99 6.55 8.01
CA HIS A 51 -2.57 6.49 9.35
C HIS A 51 -3.45 5.27 9.57
N ARG A 52 -3.42 4.74 10.80
CA ARG A 52 -4.27 3.62 11.20
C ARG A 52 -5.61 4.03 11.81
N GLY A 53 -5.66 5.17 12.50
CA GLY A 53 -6.84 5.55 13.31
C GLY A 53 -7.32 6.98 13.12
N THR A 54 -6.54 7.82 12.45
CA THR A 54 -6.77 9.27 12.32
C THR A 54 -6.81 9.67 10.85
N PHE A 55 -7.32 10.88 10.57
CA PHE A 55 -7.29 11.50 9.23
C PHE A 55 -7.78 10.57 8.10
N GLY A 56 -8.96 9.97 8.29
CA GLY A 56 -9.55 9.04 7.33
C GLY A 56 -9.03 7.60 7.42
N ALA A 57 -8.04 7.33 8.27
CA ALA A 57 -7.57 5.99 8.67
C ALA A 57 -7.38 5.04 7.48
N SER A 58 -6.65 5.49 6.45
CA SER A 58 -6.50 4.76 5.18
C SER A 58 -6.01 3.32 5.35
N PHE A 59 -5.15 3.04 6.35
CA PHE A 59 -4.72 1.66 6.69
C PHE A 59 -5.37 1.12 7.98
N GLY A 60 -6.52 1.67 8.39
CA GLY A 60 -7.23 1.27 9.61
C GLY A 60 -7.78 -0.15 9.60
N GLN A 61 -7.92 -0.76 8.41
CA GLN A 61 -8.36 -2.14 8.22
C GLN A 61 -7.25 -3.06 7.70
N ILE A 62 -5.97 -2.64 7.75
CA ILE A 62 -4.85 -3.44 7.23
C ILE A 62 -4.75 -4.84 7.87
N ASP A 63 -5.21 -4.99 9.12
CA ASP A 63 -5.31 -6.27 9.83
C ASP A 63 -6.37 -7.23 9.28
N GLN A 64 -7.22 -6.78 8.36
CA GLN A 64 -8.24 -7.61 7.70
C GLN A 64 -7.71 -8.32 6.45
N LEU A 65 -6.51 -7.98 5.97
CA LEU A 65 -5.89 -8.63 4.82
C LEU A 65 -5.67 -10.13 5.08
N ARG A 66 -5.95 -10.92 4.06
CA ARG A 66 -5.74 -12.37 4.03
C ARG A 66 -4.89 -12.73 2.84
N VAL A 67 -4.07 -13.77 3.00
CA VAL A 67 -3.20 -14.28 1.92
C VAL A 67 -4.03 -14.46 0.64
N GLY A 68 -3.59 -13.85 -0.45
CA GLY A 68 -4.29 -13.88 -1.74
C GLY A 68 -5.19 -12.68 -2.03
N ASP A 69 -5.48 -11.82 -1.05
CA ASP A 69 -6.22 -10.57 -1.29
C ASP A 69 -5.44 -9.66 -2.25
N ARG A 70 -6.18 -8.95 -3.12
CA ARG A 70 -5.59 -8.06 -4.11
C ARG A 70 -5.59 -6.60 -3.65
N ILE A 71 -4.52 -5.92 -4.01
CA ILE A 71 -4.36 -4.47 -3.91
C ILE A 71 -4.16 -3.94 -5.32
N TYR A 72 -4.95 -2.95 -5.69
CA TYR A 72 -4.92 -2.31 -6.99
C TYR A 72 -4.37 -0.90 -6.86
N ILE A 73 -3.40 -0.55 -7.71
CA ILE A 73 -2.91 0.81 -7.83
C ILE A 73 -3.17 1.28 -9.26
N GLU A 74 -4.07 2.24 -9.35
CA GLU A 74 -4.47 2.87 -10.60
C GLU A 74 -3.50 3.99 -10.98
N THR A 75 -3.16 4.06 -12.27
CA THR A 75 -2.33 5.11 -12.88
C THR A 75 -2.90 5.46 -14.26
N ASN A 76 -2.38 6.50 -14.91
CA ASN A 76 -2.77 6.81 -16.29
C ASN A 76 -2.48 5.64 -17.25
N ASP A 77 -1.42 4.87 -17.01
CA ASP A 77 -1.03 3.74 -17.87
C ASP A 77 -1.93 2.52 -17.67
N GLY A 78 -2.50 2.34 -16.48
CA GLY A 78 -3.32 1.19 -16.14
C GLY A 78 -3.25 0.81 -14.67
N TRP A 79 -3.43 -0.47 -14.40
CA TRP A 79 -3.62 -1.02 -13.05
C TRP A 79 -2.47 -1.95 -12.69
N TYR A 80 -1.73 -1.59 -11.65
CA TYR A 80 -0.78 -2.50 -11.01
C TYR A 80 -1.52 -3.32 -9.97
N VAL A 81 -1.43 -4.65 -10.09
CA VAL A 81 -2.09 -5.58 -9.19
C VAL A 81 -1.03 -6.25 -8.33
N TYR A 82 -1.18 -6.13 -7.02
CA TYR A 82 -0.38 -6.81 -6.02
C TYR A 82 -1.25 -7.78 -5.23
N ARG A 83 -0.66 -8.88 -4.79
CA ARG A 83 -1.33 -9.91 -4.00
C ARG A 83 -0.68 -9.98 -2.63
N PHE A 84 -1.48 -9.81 -1.58
CA PHE A 84 -1.02 -9.87 -0.21
C PHE A 84 -0.45 -11.26 0.13
N ARG A 85 0.74 -11.26 0.75
CA ARG A 85 1.51 -12.47 1.07
C ARG A 85 1.56 -12.72 2.58
N ASN A 86 2.00 -11.74 3.36
CA ASN A 86 2.19 -11.88 4.80
C ASN A 86 2.31 -10.51 5.49
N MET A 87 2.36 -10.52 6.82
CA MET A 87 2.61 -9.33 7.63
C MET A 87 3.62 -9.61 8.75
N GLU A 88 4.11 -8.53 9.37
CA GLU A 88 4.83 -8.57 10.65
C GLU A 88 4.55 -7.31 11.49
N PHE A 89 4.91 -7.40 12.78
CA PHE A 89 4.94 -6.27 13.69
C PHE A 89 6.39 -5.97 14.05
N VAL A 90 6.80 -4.70 13.92
CA VAL A 90 8.17 -4.27 14.20
C VAL A 90 8.17 -3.00 15.03
N TYR A 91 9.26 -2.74 15.74
CA TYR A 91 9.46 -1.42 16.35
C TYR A 91 9.54 -0.33 15.28
N SER A 92 9.11 0.89 15.64
CA SER A 92 9.16 2.03 14.72
C SER A 92 10.56 2.38 14.19
N SER A 93 11.61 1.93 14.87
CA SER A 93 13.01 2.10 14.45
C SER A 93 13.49 1.06 13.43
N GLU A 94 12.70 0.03 13.14
CA GLU A 94 13.09 -1.05 12.24
C GLU A 94 12.87 -0.65 10.78
N LEU A 95 13.82 0.10 10.23
CA LEU A 95 13.72 0.66 8.89
C LEU A 95 14.05 -0.36 7.79
N THR A 96 14.64 -1.51 8.11
CA THR A 96 15.05 -2.49 7.08
C THR A 96 13.86 -3.13 6.36
N VAL A 97 12.64 -2.99 6.89
CA VAL A 97 11.39 -3.35 6.18
C VAL A 97 11.18 -2.54 4.90
N LEU A 98 11.86 -1.39 4.75
CA LEU A 98 11.81 -0.51 3.59
C LEU A 98 12.92 -0.80 2.56
N ASN A 99 13.83 -1.75 2.83
CA ASN A 99 14.84 -2.15 1.86
C ASN A 99 14.18 -2.71 0.58
N ASP A 100 14.91 -2.70 -0.54
CA ASP A 100 14.48 -3.28 -1.81
C ASP A 100 14.02 -4.74 -1.69
N VAL A 101 14.70 -5.50 -0.82
CA VAL A 101 14.21 -6.77 -0.30
C VAL A 101 13.99 -6.59 1.21
N PRO A 102 12.75 -6.61 1.73
CA PRO A 102 12.48 -6.35 3.14
C PRO A 102 13.38 -7.19 4.06
N ARG A 103 13.96 -6.54 5.08
CA ARG A 103 14.89 -7.10 6.08
C ARG A 103 16.27 -7.48 5.58
N LEU A 104 16.53 -7.43 4.27
CA LEU A 104 17.77 -7.89 3.66
C LEU A 104 18.43 -6.79 2.83
N SER A 105 19.75 -6.86 2.67
CA SER A 105 20.52 -5.95 1.81
C SER A 105 21.08 -6.72 0.63
N ILE A 106 20.19 -7.16 -0.26
CA ILE A 106 20.50 -7.94 -1.46
C ILE A 106 19.79 -7.34 -2.68
N VAL A 107 20.20 -7.77 -3.88
CA VAL A 107 19.56 -7.35 -5.13
C VAL A 107 18.14 -7.92 -5.20
N PRO A 108 17.11 -7.12 -5.55
CA PRO A 108 15.75 -7.60 -5.64
C PRO A 108 15.48 -8.40 -6.91
N GLU A 109 14.81 -9.53 -6.76
CA GLU A 109 14.28 -10.36 -7.87
C GLU A 109 12.75 -10.26 -7.98
N GLU A 110 12.10 -9.71 -6.96
CA GLU A 110 10.65 -9.52 -6.90
C GLU A 110 10.28 -8.03 -6.99
N ARG A 111 8.99 -7.78 -7.25
CA ARG A 111 8.38 -6.45 -7.19
C ARG A 111 7.42 -6.45 -6.01
N ILE A 112 7.78 -5.75 -4.95
CA ILE A 112 7.12 -5.82 -3.65
C ILE A 112 6.34 -4.52 -3.43
N LEU A 113 5.16 -4.64 -2.84
CA LEU A 113 4.45 -3.53 -2.22
C LEU A 113 4.49 -3.73 -0.70
N THR A 114 5.06 -2.74 0.00
CA THR A 114 5.05 -2.69 1.47
C THR A 114 4.07 -1.62 1.94
N MET A 115 3.20 -1.94 2.89
CA MET A 115 2.30 -0.96 3.52
C MET A 115 2.58 -0.89 5.01
N THR A 116 2.90 0.30 5.51
CA THR A 116 3.25 0.53 6.92
C THR A 116 2.21 1.41 7.61
N THR A 117 1.90 1.09 8.87
CA THR A 117 1.05 1.94 9.72
C THR A 117 1.34 1.70 11.20
N CYS A 118 0.86 2.56 12.09
CA CYS A 118 1.10 2.43 13.52
C CYS A 118 0.46 1.19 14.15
N HIS A 119 1.12 0.57 15.12
CA HIS A 119 0.58 -0.53 15.91
C HIS A 119 1.00 -0.42 17.38
N PRO A 120 0.16 -0.87 18.34
CA PRO A 120 -1.29 -1.09 18.24
C PRO A 120 -2.08 0.18 17.88
N LYS A 121 -3.40 0.06 17.61
CA LYS A 121 -4.26 1.22 17.34
C LYS A 121 -4.20 2.21 18.52
N GLY A 122 -4.06 3.50 18.23
CA GLY A 122 -3.95 4.56 19.23
C GLY A 122 -2.54 4.77 19.81
N THR A 123 -1.55 4.01 19.35
CA THR A 123 -0.14 4.14 19.78
C THR A 123 0.77 4.38 18.57
N ILE A 124 2.04 4.68 18.81
CA ILE A 124 3.07 4.83 17.76
C ILE A 124 4.32 3.97 18.02
N SER A 125 4.27 3.06 19.00
CA SER A 125 5.42 2.27 19.46
C SER A 125 5.95 1.34 18.38
N GLU A 126 5.03 0.66 17.70
CA GLU A 126 5.33 -0.35 16.69
C GLU A 126 4.70 0.05 15.35
N ARG A 127 4.99 -0.76 14.33
CA ARG A 127 4.39 -0.69 13.01
C ARG A 127 3.79 -2.04 12.66
N PHE A 128 2.59 -2.00 12.10
CA PHE A 128 2.07 -3.07 11.28
C PHE A 128 2.71 -2.92 9.91
N VAL A 129 3.33 -3.98 9.40
CA VAL A 129 3.90 -4.00 8.05
C VAL A 129 3.25 -5.13 7.26
N ALA A 130 2.59 -4.79 6.14
CA ALA A 130 2.01 -5.73 5.19
C ALA A 130 2.88 -5.83 3.95
N TYR A 131 3.14 -7.05 3.48
CA TYR A 131 3.88 -7.32 2.26
C TYR A 131 2.98 -7.96 1.20
N SER A 132 3.06 -7.42 -0.01
CA SER A 132 2.36 -7.95 -1.19
C SER A 132 3.32 -8.10 -2.35
N ILE A 133 3.10 -9.09 -3.21
CA ILE A 133 3.93 -9.36 -4.39
C ILE A 133 3.16 -8.96 -5.64
N PHE A 134 3.85 -8.35 -6.59
CA PHE A 134 3.28 -8.01 -7.89
C PHE A 134 2.74 -9.26 -8.58
N GLU A 135 1.49 -9.16 -9.03
CA GLU A 135 0.81 -10.22 -9.76
C GLU A 135 0.78 -9.91 -11.25
N SER A 136 0.34 -8.71 -11.62
CA SER A 136 0.15 -8.33 -13.03
C SER A 136 -0.01 -6.83 -13.22
N PHE A 137 0.09 -6.40 -14.47
CA PHE A 137 -0.28 -5.07 -14.92
C PHE A 137 -1.38 -5.17 -15.98
N VAL A 138 -2.46 -4.41 -15.80
CA VAL A 138 -3.58 -4.34 -16.76
C VAL A 138 -3.55 -2.97 -17.42
N PRO A 139 -3.20 -2.86 -18.72
CA PRO A 139 -3.17 -1.57 -19.42
C PRO A 139 -4.54 -0.90 -19.42
N ARG A 140 -4.58 0.44 -19.32
CA ARG A 140 -5.81 1.24 -19.29
C ARG A 140 -6.81 0.88 -20.38
N GLY A 141 -6.34 0.64 -21.61
CA GLY A 141 -7.17 0.28 -22.76
C GLY A 141 -7.86 -1.09 -22.66
N LYS A 142 -7.53 -1.91 -21.65
CA LYS A 142 -8.21 -3.19 -21.37
C LYS A 142 -9.36 -3.05 -20.35
N GLY A 143 -9.61 -1.84 -19.85
CA GLY A 143 -10.62 -1.58 -18.83
C GLY A 143 -10.12 -1.87 -17.41
N ALA A 144 -10.94 -1.51 -16.42
CA ALA A 144 -10.65 -1.80 -15.03
C ALA A 144 -10.76 -3.31 -14.72
N PRO A 145 -9.94 -3.85 -13.80
CA PRO A 145 -10.11 -5.21 -13.30
C PRO A 145 -11.53 -5.43 -12.75
N SER A 146 -12.10 -6.63 -12.95
CA SER A 146 -13.49 -6.91 -12.59
C SER A 146 -13.82 -6.68 -11.11
N GLU A 147 -12.89 -6.98 -10.20
CA GLU A 147 -13.04 -6.73 -8.76
C GLU A 147 -13.08 -5.22 -8.41
N VAL A 148 -12.58 -4.36 -9.30
CA VAL A 148 -12.64 -2.90 -9.16
C VAL A 148 -13.92 -2.34 -9.79
N VAL A 149 -14.44 -2.93 -10.87
CA VAL A 149 -15.71 -2.46 -11.48
C VAL A 149 -16.89 -2.57 -10.48
N GLY A 150 -16.84 -3.54 -9.56
CA GLY A 150 -17.84 -3.69 -8.49
C GLY A 150 -17.76 -2.66 -7.36
N THR A 151 -16.73 -1.79 -7.32
CA THR A 151 -16.53 -0.81 -6.22
C THR A 151 -17.16 0.56 -6.48
N GLY A 152 -17.95 0.71 -7.55
CA GLY A 152 -18.73 1.94 -7.79
C GLY A 152 -17.91 3.10 -8.32
N GLN A 153 -16.99 2.86 -9.26
CA GLN A 153 -16.54 3.94 -10.15
C GLN A 153 -17.73 4.34 -11.05
N ASN A 154 -18.44 5.40 -10.66
CA ASN A 154 -19.39 6.04 -11.57
C ASN A 154 -18.62 6.64 -12.76
N PRO A 155 -19.18 6.58 -13.98
CA PRO A 155 -18.56 7.11 -15.19
C PRO A 155 -18.31 8.63 -15.13
#